data_AF-A0A8C4S0G0-F1
#
_entry.id   AF-A0A8C4S0G0-F1
#
_cell.length_a   1.000
_cell.length_b   1.000
_cell.length_c   1.000
_cell.angle_alpha   90.00
_cell.angle_beta   90.00
_cell.angle_gamma   90.00
#
_symmetry.space_group_name_H-M   'P 1'
#
loop_
_entity.id
_entity.type
_entity.pdbx_description
1 polymer ?
#
loop_
_entity_poly.entity_id
_entity_poly.type
_entity_poly.pdbx_seq_one_letter_code
_entity_poly.pdbx_strand_id
1 'polypeptide(L)'
;MDYDFKTKLAAEREKVEDLFEYEGCKVGRGTYGHVYKAKRKDGKDEKEYALKQIEGTGISMSACREIADNPIPIPDPQPRDQPEEEDYQCLD
;
A
#
# COMPACT_ATOMS: atom_id res chain seq x y z
N MET A 1 20.47 1.98 -0.38
CA MET A 1 19.24 2.13 -1.18
C MET A 1 19.45 3.34 -2.07
N ASP A 2 19.20 3.20 -3.37
CA ASP A 2 19.33 4.32 -4.30
C ASP A 2 18.39 5.48 -3.92
N TYR A 3 18.87 6.72 -4.04
CA TYR A 3 18.16 7.89 -3.55
C TYR A 3 16.96 8.23 -4.43
N ASP A 4 17.14 8.18 -5.75
CA ASP A 4 16.10 8.51 -6.71
C ASP A 4 14.99 7.46 -6.65
N PHE A 5 15.36 6.18 -6.57
CA PHE A 5 14.42 5.08 -6.38
C PHE A 5 13.62 5.21 -5.09
N LYS A 6 14.28 5.55 -3.97
CA LYS A 6 13.61 5.75 -2.68
C LYS A 6 12.61 6.91 -2.74
N THR A 7 13.00 8.00 -3.40
CA THR A 7 12.18 9.22 -3.48
C THR A 7 10.96 9.00 -4.37
N LYS A 8 11.14 8.36 -5.55
CA LYS A 8 10.03 7.98 -6.44
C LYS A 8 9.01 7.10 -5.71
N LEU A 9 9.46 6.02 -5.06
CA LEU A 9 8.55 5.15 -4.29
C LEU A 9 7.89 5.84 -3.11
N ALA A 10 8.55 6.78 -2.44
CA ALA A 10 7.94 7.53 -1.35
C ALA A 10 6.82 8.47 -1.82
N ALA A 11 6.94 9.01 -3.05
CA ALA A 11 5.92 9.85 -3.67
C ALA A 11 4.72 9.04 -4.17
N GLU A 12 4.95 7.85 -4.72
CA GLU A 12 3.89 6.98 -5.27
C GLU A 12 3.18 6.13 -4.22
N ARG A 13 3.80 5.91 -3.05
CA ARG A 13 3.24 5.04 -2.01
C ARG A 13 1.92 5.60 -1.47
N GLU A 14 0.87 4.84 -1.70
CA GLU A 14 -0.42 5.07 -1.06
C GLU A 14 -0.33 4.88 0.45
N LYS A 15 -0.89 5.84 1.18
CA LYS A 15 -0.97 5.82 2.64
C LYS A 15 -2.41 5.63 3.08
N VAL A 16 -2.62 4.79 4.09
CA VAL A 16 -3.96 4.43 4.57
C VAL A 16 -4.70 5.66 5.11
N GLU A 17 -3.99 6.57 5.78
CA GLU A 17 -4.51 7.83 6.30
C GLU A 17 -4.94 8.82 5.22
N ASP A 18 -4.34 8.77 4.03
CA ASP A 18 -4.70 9.65 2.92
C ASP A 18 -5.93 9.11 2.16
N LEU A 19 -6.10 7.79 2.11
CA LEU A 19 -7.18 7.12 1.37
C LEU A 19 -8.46 6.92 2.17
N PHE A 20 -8.37 6.69 3.48
CA PHE A 20 -9.51 6.30 4.31
C PHE A 20 -9.74 7.22 5.50
N GLU A 21 -11.00 7.46 5.80
CA GLU A 21 -11.48 8.05 7.05
C GLU A 21 -11.82 6.93 8.03
N TYR A 22 -11.13 6.89 9.16
CA TYR A 22 -11.27 5.82 10.17
C TYR A 22 -10.95 6.27 11.60
N GLU A 23 -10.65 7.55 11.81
CA GLU A 23 -10.33 8.08 13.15
C GLU A 23 -11.56 8.00 14.05
N GLY A 24 -11.37 7.54 15.30
CA GLY A 24 -12.47 7.32 16.24
C GLY A 24 -13.42 6.15 15.89
N CYS A 25 -13.26 5.49 14.74
CA CYS A 25 -14.14 4.41 14.28
C CYS A 25 -13.63 2.99 14.62
N LYS A 26 -12.94 2.81 15.75
CA LYS A 26 -12.49 1.49 16.20
C LYS A 26 -13.67 0.63 16.61
N VAL A 27 -13.78 -0.55 15.99
CA VAL A 27 -14.88 -1.51 16.24
C VAL A 27 -14.40 -2.82 16.86
N GLY A 28 -13.10 -3.10 16.84
CA GLY A 28 -12.53 -4.30 17.41
C GLY A 28 -11.11 -4.13 17.95
N ARG A 29 -10.80 -4.86 19.02
CA ARG A 29 -9.46 -4.99 19.58
C ARG A 29 -9.23 -6.42 20.06
N GLY A 30 -8.07 -6.99 19.76
CA GLY A 30 -7.66 -8.31 20.25
C GLY A 30 -6.18 -8.57 20.00
N THR A 31 -5.77 -9.83 20.18
CA THR A 31 -4.38 -10.27 19.93
C THR A 31 -3.95 -10.13 18.48
N TYR A 32 -4.91 -10.08 17.55
CA TYR A 32 -4.68 -9.88 16.12
C TYR A 32 -4.51 -8.40 15.72
N GLY A 33 -4.72 -7.47 16.65
CA GLY A 33 -4.57 -6.03 16.43
C GLY A 33 -5.87 -5.27 16.61
N HIS A 34 -6.04 -4.21 15.81
CA HIS A 34 -7.20 -3.31 15.86
C HIS A 34 -7.97 -3.34 14.55
N VAL A 35 -9.29 -3.37 14.63
CA VAL A 35 -10.18 -3.27 13.46
C VAL A 35 -10.96 -1.96 13.52
N TYR A 36 -10.97 -1.24 12.42
CA TYR A 36 -11.66 0.03 12.24
C TYR A 36 -12.67 -0.09 11.12
N LYS A 37 -13.82 0.55 11.32
CA LYS A 37 -14.81 0.78 10.28
C LYS A 37 -14.39 2.04 9.51
N ALA A 38 -14.16 1.91 8.21
CA ALA A 38 -13.57 2.97 7.39
C ALA A 38 -14.41 3.27 6.16
N LYS A 39 -14.27 4.50 5.63
CA LYS A 39 -14.84 4.93 4.36
C LYS A 39 -13.76 5.58 3.50
N ARG A 40 -13.84 5.43 2.17
CA ARG A 40 -12.90 6.10 1.26
C ARG A 40 -13.11 7.61 1.29
N LYS A 41 -12.02 8.37 1.31
CA LYS A 41 -12.05 9.85 1.29
C LYS A 41 -12.38 10.41 -0.09
N ASP A 42 -12.08 9.68 -1.16
CA ASP A 42 -12.31 10.12 -2.55
C ASP A 42 -13.78 10.01 -3.00
N GLY A 43 -14.67 9.46 -2.17
CA GLY A 43 -16.11 9.38 -2.44
C GLY A 43 -16.48 8.53 -3.66
N LYS A 44 -15.56 7.70 -4.18
CA LYS A 44 -15.82 6.87 -5.38
C LYS A 44 -16.86 5.78 -5.14
N ASP A 45 -17.04 5.37 -3.90
CA ASP A 45 -18.10 4.46 -3.48
C ASP A 45 -18.55 4.76 -2.04
N GLU A 46 -19.76 4.30 -1.71
CA GLU A 46 -20.35 4.44 -0.37
C GLU A 46 -20.12 3.19 0.50
N LYS A 47 -19.23 2.28 0.08
CA LYS A 47 -19.00 1.04 0.81
C LYS A 47 -18.28 1.31 2.13
N GLU A 48 -18.54 0.45 3.08
CA GLU A 48 -17.84 0.44 4.36
C GLU A 48 -16.75 -0.64 4.30
N TYR A 49 -15.56 -0.28 4.77
CA TYR A 49 -14.38 -1.12 4.75
C TYR A 49 -13.96 -1.47 6.17
N ALA A 50 -13.38 -2.65 6.35
CA ALA A 50 -12.69 -3.03 7.58
C ALA A 50 -11.19 -2.80 7.39
N LEU A 51 -10.60 -1.89 8.14
CA LEU A 51 -9.16 -1.71 8.21
C LEU A 51 -8.62 -2.44 9.44
N LYS A 52 -7.68 -3.37 9.23
CA LYS A 52 -7.01 -4.10 10.30
C LYS A 52 -5.57 -3.62 10.45
N GLN A 53 -5.27 -2.94 11.55
CA GLN A 53 -3.89 -2.70 11.95
C GLN A 53 -3.40 -3.94 12.70
N ILE A 54 -2.51 -4.71 12.06
CA ILE A 54 -1.93 -5.92 12.65
C ILE A 54 -1.15 -5.58 13.92
N GLU A 55 -1.29 -6.43 14.94
CA GLU A 55 -0.58 -6.26 16.21
C GLU A 55 0.94 -6.33 16.03
N GLY A 56 1.67 -5.44 16.70
CA GLY A 56 3.13 -5.35 16.63
C GLY A 56 3.63 -4.47 15.49
N THR A 57 4.91 -4.63 15.14
CA THR A 57 5.58 -3.88 14.07
C THR A 57 6.31 -4.82 13.11
N GLY A 58 6.46 -4.39 11.87
CA GLY A 58 7.07 -5.21 10.81
C GLY A 58 6.19 -6.36 10.35
N ILE A 59 6.81 -7.39 9.76
CA ILE A 59 6.12 -8.57 9.22
C ILE A 59 6.37 -9.76 10.14
N SER A 60 5.42 -10.03 11.04
CA SER A 60 5.46 -11.21 11.91
C SER A 60 5.08 -12.48 11.14
N MET A 61 5.35 -13.66 11.72
CA MET A 61 4.95 -14.94 11.12
C MET A 61 3.44 -15.02 10.88
N SER A 62 2.63 -14.50 11.81
CA SER A 62 1.18 -14.45 11.64
C SER A 62 0.77 -13.48 10.52
N ALA A 63 1.41 -12.32 10.41
CA ALA A 63 1.15 -11.35 9.34
C ALA A 63 1.50 -11.91 7.96
N CYS A 64 2.68 -12.53 7.85
CA CYS A 64 3.16 -13.13 6.60
C CYS A 64 2.21 -14.22 6.11
N ARG A 65 1.80 -15.12 7.01
CA ARG A 65 0.84 -16.18 6.68
C ARG A 65 -0.52 -15.61 6.28
N GLU A 66 -1.03 -14.63 7.02
CA GLU A 66 -2.34 -14.01 6.72
C GLU A 66 -2.35 -13.36 5.33
N ILE A 67 -1.27 -12.67 4.94
CA ILE A 67 -1.13 -12.05 3.62
C ILE A 67 -0.98 -13.10 2.51
N ALA A 68 -0.19 -14.15 2.75
CA ALA A 68 0.05 -15.19 1.76
C ALA A 68 -1.19 -16.06 1.50
N ASP A 69 -1.96 -16.38 2.55
CA ASP A 69 -3.14 -17.23 2.47
C ASP A 69 -4.37 -16.48 1.87
N ASN A 70 -4.39 -15.14 1.94
CA ASN A 70 -5.41 -14.29 1.34
C ASN A 70 -4.77 -13.27 0.37
N PRO A 71 -4.34 -13.71 -0.83
CA PRO A 71 -3.76 -12.78 -1.79
C PRO A 71 -4.82 -11.76 -2.22
N ILE A 72 -4.53 -10.49 -1.92
CA ILE A 72 -5.21 -9.35 -2.55
C ILE A 72 -4.97 -9.50 -4.07
N PRO A 73 -5.97 -9.29 -4.95
CA PRO A 73 -5.74 -9.25 -6.38
C PRO A 73 -4.64 -8.23 -6.66
N ILE A 74 -3.48 -8.72 -7.09
CA ILE A 74 -2.35 -7.86 -7.43
C ILE A 74 -2.76 -7.16 -8.72
N PRO A 75 -2.85 -5.81 -8.77
CA PRO A 75 -3.07 -5.13 -10.04
C PRO A 75 -1.92 -5.50 -10.98
N ASP A 76 -2.23 -5.65 -12.26
CA ASP A 76 -1.23 -6.00 -13.27
C ASP A 76 -0.01 -5.07 -13.13
N PRO A 77 1.22 -5.64 -13.08
CA PRO A 77 2.42 -4.85 -12.94
C PRO A 77 2.46 -3.82 -14.07
N GLN A 78 2.50 -2.54 -13.70
CA GLN A 78 2.68 -1.46 -14.68
C GLN A 78 3.94 -1.76 -15.52
N PRO A 79 3.93 -1.50 -16.83
CA PRO A 79 5.11 -1.69 -17.66
C PRO A 79 6.27 -0.92 -17.03
N ARG A 80 7.42 -1.59 -16.83
CA ARG A 80 8.64 -0.91 -16.41
C ARG A 80 8.96 0.14 -17.48
N ASP A 81 9.05 1.41 -17.09
CA ASP A 81 9.54 2.49 -17.95
C ASP A 81 10.88 2.02 -18.57
N GLN A 82 10.88 1.76 -19.89
CA GLN A 82 12.12 1.49 -20.61
C GLN A 82 12.89 2.83 -20.63
N PRO A 83 14.19 2.86 -20.26
CA PRO A 83 14.97 4.07 -20.49
C PRO A 83 14.94 4.37 -22.01
N GLU A 84 14.52 5.58 -22.37
CA GLU A 84 14.53 6.03 -23.76
C GLU A 84 15.97 5.97 -24.28
N GLU A 85 16.15 5.24 -25.36
CA GLU A 85 17.43 4.96 -26.01
C GLU A 85 17.84 6.17 -26.87
N GLU A 86 17.95 7.36 -26.26
CA GLU A 86 18.32 8.60 -26.95
C GLU A 86 19.50 9.28 -26.26
N ASP A 87 20.71 8.77 -26.52
CA ASP A 87 21.92 9.57 -26.81
C ASP A 87 23.18 8.69 -26.84
N TYR A 88 23.27 7.85 -27.87
CA TYR A 88 24.57 7.43 -28.40
C TYR A 88 24.66 7.87 -29.86
N GLN A 89 24.62 9.18 -30.07
CA GLN A 89 25.21 9.74 -31.29
C GLN A 89 26.72 9.59 -31.16
N CYS A 90 27.25 8.61 -31.90
CA CYS A 90 28.67 8.45 -32.13
C CYS A 90 29.26 9.79 -32.60
N LEU A 91 30.17 10.36 -31.82
CA LEU A 91 31.07 11.40 -32.30
C LEU A 91 32.07 10.72 -33.24
N ASP A 92 31.87 10.90 -34.55
CA ASP A 92 32.87 10.62 -35.58
C ASP A 92 34.11 11.54 -35.45
#